data_AF-A0A328KY67-F1
#
_entry.id   AF-A0A328KY67-F1
#
_cell.length_a   1.000
_cell.length_b   1.000
_cell.length_c   1.000
_cell.angle_alpha   90.00
_cell.angle_beta   90.00
_cell.angle_gamma   90.00
#
_symmetry.space_group_name_H-M   'P 1'
#
loop_
_entity.id
_entity.type
_entity.pdbx_description
1 polymer ?
#
loop_
_entity_poly.entity_id
_entity_poly.type
_entity_poly.pdbx_seq_one_letter_code
_entity_poly.pdbx_strand_id
1 'polypeptide(L)'
;MSKKLLSLFSTLIVAAFVITGCGQSDTTNKEQKEDVTQENKTEKTDTTKENKPEEKKSEDKKAEDKKPENTATSSSDYSKLISYMEKETGGKTKVLFENKEPQVYKAEDVSVTMNGYTLVELNGFHTNFDIPFNRQTEGGVILVNYSVKNSSAKDIYYMPALDMSFTGAQKAYSNYRDLIPTEDQLPTKLAPTNDYLVKAGETISGYIAYPFGKDDLAKISNLSTVSVTVPTAQANKGKFDAPIGSPGSFSLSLNKQGAEKVATDNTFYQDKATANNMGDKKMLKEKSSINNSQELGAVNVTLDGYQFTQFTPNSVEAPRFANFKNGLVLLTVKFKLDNKDAQDVSLSPISSTLRVNDGTQYTINEGMLLNYDYNAAVKTGTSGELLQVYILDQEQYEKIWKEKSFEIELGPMRNKEAKDISQGKKVKFTLPK
;
A
#
# COMPACT_ATOMS: atom_id res chain seq x y z
N MET A 1 19.54 -51.90 -2.69
CA MET A 1 20.64 -52.19 -3.63
C MET A 1 20.49 -51.30 -4.86
N SER A 2 21.57 -50.94 -5.57
CA SER A 2 21.60 -50.36 -6.94
C SER A 2 20.79 -49.05 -7.20
N LYS A 3 21.35 -47.96 -7.76
CA LYS A 3 22.71 -47.61 -8.25
C LYS A 3 22.87 -46.07 -8.21
N LYS A 4 24.12 -45.56 -8.30
CA LYS A 4 24.47 -44.12 -8.33
C LYS A 4 24.81 -43.66 -9.76
N LEU A 5 24.61 -42.36 -10.05
CA LEU A 5 25.36 -41.48 -10.99
C LEU A 5 24.71 -40.07 -10.88
N LEU A 6 25.33 -38.92 -10.57
CA LEU A 6 26.72 -38.44 -10.35
C LEU A 6 27.51 -37.92 -11.57
N SER A 7 27.27 -36.64 -11.91
CA SER A 7 28.23 -35.60 -12.33
C SER A 7 27.44 -34.27 -12.29
N LEU A 8 27.82 -33.13 -11.69
CA LEU A 8 29.09 -32.42 -11.53
C LEU A 8 29.75 -32.03 -12.86
N PHE A 9 29.69 -30.74 -13.17
CA PHE A 9 30.56 -30.06 -14.13
C PHE A 9 30.99 -28.72 -13.50
N SER A 10 32.29 -28.48 -13.42
CA SER A 10 32.88 -27.27 -12.87
C SER A 10 33.96 -26.79 -13.82
N THR A 11 33.91 -25.53 -14.23
CA THR A 11 34.93 -24.93 -15.10
C THR A 11 35.17 -23.50 -14.64
N LEU A 12 36.33 -23.26 -14.02
CA LEU A 12 36.85 -21.91 -13.84
C LEU A 12 37.30 -21.38 -15.20
N ILE A 13 36.99 -20.11 -15.50
CA ILE A 13 37.76 -19.32 -16.46
C ILE A 13 38.19 -18.04 -15.75
N VAL A 14 39.47 -18.00 -15.38
CA VAL A 14 40.15 -16.77 -14.93
C VAL A 14 40.99 -16.29 -16.09
N ALA A 15 40.71 -15.10 -16.60
CA ALA A 15 41.47 -14.44 -17.65
C ALA A 15 41.66 -12.97 -17.30
N ALA A 16 42.73 -12.66 -16.58
CA ALA A 16 43.17 -11.28 -16.37
C ALA A 16 44.05 -10.87 -17.56
N PHE A 17 43.71 -9.75 -18.21
CA PHE A 17 44.58 -9.10 -19.19
C PHE A 17 44.87 -7.66 -18.75
N VAL A 18 46.15 -7.37 -18.54
CA VAL A 18 46.67 -6.03 -18.33
C VAL A 18 47.84 -5.85 -19.28
N ILE A 19 47.64 -5.11 -20.37
CA ILE A 19 48.73 -4.57 -21.20
C ILE A 19 48.40 -3.10 -21.51
N THR A 20 49.37 -2.24 -21.24
CA THR A 20 49.35 -0.79 -21.49
C THR A 20 49.76 -0.46 -22.93
N GLY A 21 49.18 0.59 -23.52
CA GLY A 21 49.69 1.16 -24.77
C GLY A 21 48.92 2.39 -25.24
N CYS A 22 49.58 3.55 -25.31
CA CYS A 22 49.00 4.77 -25.89
C CYS A 22 49.27 4.83 -27.40
N GLY A 23 48.31 5.35 -28.18
CA GLY A 23 48.37 5.45 -29.64
C GLY A 23 47.77 6.77 -30.14
N GLN A 24 48.60 7.81 -30.14
CA GLN A 24 48.29 9.23 -30.34
C GLN A 24 47.64 9.62 -31.68
N SER A 25 46.64 10.51 -31.62
CA SER A 25 46.42 11.66 -32.54
C SER A 25 45.21 12.47 -32.02
N ASP A 26 45.40 13.57 -31.30
CA ASP A 26 45.75 14.92 -31.78
C ASP A 26 44.66 15.61 -32.60
N THR A 27 43.84 16.42 -31.92
CA THR A 27 43.61 17.82 -32.33
C THR A 27 43.51 18.70 -31.07
N THR A 28 44.13 19.88 -31.12
CA THR A 28 44.50 20.66 -29.92
C THR A 28 43.82 22.03 -29.91
N ASN A 29 43.28 22.45 -28.76
CA ASN A 29 43.52 23.75 -28.12
C ASN A 29 42.77 23.80 -26.77
N LYS A 30 43.51 23.86 -25.66
CA LYS A 30 43.86 25.11 -24.93
C LYS A 30 42.62 25.83 -24.42
N GLU A 31 42.27 25.69 -23.14
CA GLU A 31 42.99 26.25 -21.98
C GLU A 31 43.26 27.76 -22.10
N GLN A 32 42.66 28.53 -21.21
CA GLN A 32 43.48 29.17 -20.19
C GLN A 32 42.71 29.26 -18.86
N LYS A 33 43.44 29.10 -17.77
CA LYS A 33 42.98 29.25 -16.38
C LYS A 33 43.96 30.23 -15.74
N GLU A 34 43.48 31.23 -15.03
CA GLU A 34 44.31 31.99 -14.10
C GLU A 34 43.47 32.42 -12.89
N ASP A 35 44.15 32.88 -11.84
CA ASP A 35 43.71 32.81 -10.44
C ASP A 35 43.67 34.22 -9.79
N VAL A 36 43.74 34.31 -8.46
CA VAL A 36 44.19 35.46 -7.64
C VAL A 36 43.09 36.38 -7.05
N THR A 37 42.57 35.95 -5.89
CA THR A 37 42.73 36.64 -4.57
C THR A 37 41.95 37.92 -4.18
N GLN A 38 41.11 37.78 -3.13
CA GLN A 38 40.75 38.75 -2.04
C GLN A 38 40.08 40.10 -2.43
N GLU A 39 39.50 40.94 -1.54
CA GLU A 39 39.46 40.99 -0.06
C GLU A 39 38.10 41.49 0.50
N ASN A 40 37.97 41.61 1.84
CA ASN A 40 36.76 42.01 2.58
C ASN A 40 36.34 43.49 2.42
N LYS A 41 35.05 43.77 2.64
CA LYS A 41 34.65 44.76 3.67
C LYS A 41 33.23 44.57 4.20
N THR A 42 32.99 45.16 5.38
CA THR A 42 31.85 44.90 6.29
C THR A 42 31.22 46.22 6.74
N GLU A 43 30.02 46.15 7.33
CA GLU A 43 29.35 47.20 8.14
C GLU A 43 28.77 48.41 7.36
N LYS A 44 27.75 49.16 7.86
CA LYS A 44 27.04 49.11 9.16
C LYS A 44 25.55 49.56 9.10
N THR A 45 24.98 49.71 10.30
CA THR A 45 23.64 50.18 10.76
C THR A 45 23.24 51.58 10.23
N ASP A 46 22.03 52.16 10.45
CA ASP A 46 21.12 52.24 11.62
C ASP A 46 19.63 52.46 11.18
N THR A 47 18.60 51.95 11.87
CA THR A 47 17.78 52.52 13.00
C THR A 47 17.16 53.92 12.74
N THR A 48 15.97 54.33 13.23
CA THR A 48 15.05 53.74 14.25
C THR A 48 13.55 54.13 14.05
N LYS A 49 12.71 53.76 15.04
CA LYS A 49 11.25 53.99 15.31
C LYS A 49 10.72 55.45 15.10
N GLU A 50 9.43 55.83 15.27
CA GLU A 50 8.33 55.43 16.18
C GLU A 50 6.96 55.93 15.59
N ASN A 51 5.78 55.29 15.70
CA ASN A 51 4.81 55.25 16.82
C ASN A 51 4.42 56.64 17.40
N LYS A 52 3.16 56.99 17.77
CA LYS A 52 1.89 56.23 17.87
C LYS A 52 0.61 57.12 17.53
N PRO A 53 -0.47 57.28 18.35
CA PRO A 53 -1.89 57.05 17.96
C PRO A 53 -2.79 58.33 17.87
N GLU A 54 -4.14 58.38 18.01
CA GLU A 54 -5.32 57.49 18.31
C GLU A 54 -6.56 58.18 17.61
N GLU A 55 -7.87 57.82 17.62
CA GLU A 55 -8.70 56.85 18.38
C GLU A 55 -9.85 56.25 17.51
N LYS A 56 -11.06 56.85 17.40
CA LYS A 56 -12.23 56.30 16.67
C LYS A 56 -13.19 57.33 16.02
N LYS A 57 -13.89 56.91 14.96
CA LYS A 57 -15.36 57.03 14.87
C LYS A 57 -15.97 56.03 13.87
N SER A 58 -17.25 55.70 14.06
CA SER A 58 -18.00 54.64 13.39
C SER A 58 -19.08 55.16 12.43
N GLU A 59 -19.30 54.51 11.30
CA GLU A 59 -20.59 54.56 10.59
C GLU A 59 -20.82 53.32 9.70
N ASP A 60 -22.07 52.88 9.60
CA ASP A 60 -22.48 51.61 8.98
C ASP A 60 -22.52 51.65 7.45
N LYS A 61 -21.83 50.71 6.78
CA LYS A 61 -22.17 50.27 5.40
C LYS A 61 -21.98 48.76 5.23
N LYS A 62 -23.10 48.09 4.89
CA LYS A 62 -23.24 46.67 4.57
C LYS A 62 -21.98 46.04 3.95
N ALA A 63 -21.36 45.10 4.67
CA ALA A 63 -20.55 44.08 4.03
C ALA A 63 -21.48 43.04 3.37
N GLU A 64 -21.27 42.77 2.09
CA GLU A 64 -21.95 41.69 1.38
C GLU A 64 -21.19 40.39 1.66
N ASP A 65 -21.69 39.60 2.60
CA ASP A 65 -20.98 38.46 3.18
C ASP A 65 -20.87 37.29 2.19
N LYS A 66 -19.84 37.33 1.34
CA LYS A 66 -19.41 36.22 0.49
C LYS A 66 -18.78 35.11 1.33
N LYS A 67 -19.63 34.42 2.07
CA LYS A 67 -19.39 33.13 2.72
C LYS A 67 -18.58 32.23 1.76
N PRO A 68 -17.41 31.71 2.17
CA PRO A 68 -16.60 30.87 1.30
C PRO A 68 -17.40 29.62 0.91
N GLU A 69 -17.37 29.29 -0.37
CA GLU A 69 -18.12 28.15 -0.93
C GLU A 69 -17.48 26.85 -0.44
N ASN A 70 -18.05 26.29 0.61
CA ASN A 70 -17.56 25.11 1.27
C ASN A 70 -17.91 23.87 0.42
N THR A 71 -17.05 23.53 -0.54
CA THR A 71 -17.24 22.47 -1.55
C THR A 71 -17.18 21.05 -0.94
N ALA A 72 -18.14 20.75 -0.08
CA ALA A 72 -18.56 19.39 0.23
C ALA A 72 -19.42 18.88 -0.93
N THR A 73 -18.78 18.42 -2.01
CA THR A 73 -19.44 17.85 -3.20
C THR A 73 -20.07 16.50 -2.86
N SER A 74 -21.25 16.53 -2.24
CA SER A 74 -22.04 15.35 -1.92
C SER A 74 -22.73 14.78 -3.16
N SER A 75 -22.91 13.46 -3.19
CA SER A 75 -23.57 12.70 -4.27
C SER A 75 -22.91 12.79 -5.65
N SER A 76 -21.93 11.91 -5.89
CA SER A 76 -21.50 11.54 -7.25
C SER A 76 -22.66 10.95 -8.05
N ASP A 77 -23.14 11.68 -9.07
CA ASP A 77 -24.28 11.29 -9.91
C ASP A 77 -23.91 10.22 -10.94
N TYR A 78 -23.88 8.96 -10.48
CA TYR A 78 -23.62 7.80 -11.34
C TYR A 78 -24.64 7.62 -12.46
N SER A 79 -25.84 8.19 -12.36
CA SER A 79 -26.91 8.05 -13.36
C SER A 79 -26.44 8.50 -14.74
N LYS A 80 -25.68 9.60 -14.82
CA LYS A 80 -25.12 10.12 -16.09
C LYS A 80 -24.13 9.14 -16.72
N LEU A 81 -23.25 8.56 -15.89
CA LEU A 81 -22.24 7.58 -16.32
C LEU A 81 -22.89 6.28 -16.79
N ILE A 82 -23.92 5.83 -16.07
CA ILE A 82 -24.74 4.67 -16.43
C ILE A 82 -25.46 4.89 -17.78
N SER A 83 -26.13 6.04 -17.98
CA SER A 83 -26.78 6.34 -19.26
C SER A 83 -25.81 6.53 -20.42
N TYR A 84 -24.59 7.02 -20.17
CA TYR A 84 -23.51 7.02 -21.17
C TYR A 84 -23.13 5.58 -21.54
N MET A 85 -22.88 4.73 -20.54
CA MET A 85 -22.48 3.34 -20.72
C MET A 85 -23.54 2.52 -21.48
N GLU A 86 -24.83 2.68 -21.17
CA GLU A 86 -25.92 2.03 -21.93
C GLU A 86 -25.96 2.49 -23.39
N LYS A 87 -25.85 3.81 -23.63
CA LYS A 87 -25.87 4.38 -24.97
C LYS A 87 -24.69 3.91 -25.82
N GLU A 88 -23.48 3.92 -25.26
CA GLU A 88 -22.25 3.61 -25.99
C GLU A 88 -22.13 2.10 -26.28
N THR A 89 -22.49 1.26 -25.31
CA THR A 89 -22.38 -0.20 -25.44
C THR A 89 -23.58 -0.88 -26.09
N GLY A 90 -24.73 -0.20 -26.13
CA GLY A 90 -26.03 -0.78 -26.50
C GLY A 90 -26.62 -1.76 -25.46
N GLY A 91 -25.93 -1.96 -24.33
CA GLY A 91 -26.37 -2.84 -23.25
C GLY A 91 -27.44 -2.21 -22.35
N LYS A 92 -27.95 -3.01 -21.42
CA LYS A 92 -28.87 -2.57 -20.36
C LYS A 92 -28.24 -2.77 -19.00
N THR A 93 -28.49 -1.83 -18.09
CA THR A 93 -27.89 -1.83 -16.76
C THR A 93 -28.88 -2.16 -15.65
N LYS A 94 -28.33 -2.59 -14.51
CA LYS A 94 -29.02 -2.69 -13.23
C LYS A 94 -28.03 -2.42 -12.10
N VAL A 95 -28.29 -1.40 -11.27
CA VAL A 95 -27.50 -1.16 -10.06
C VAL A 95 -27.69 -2.35 -9.11
N LEU A 96 -26.58 -2.93 -8.65
CA LEU A 96 -26.57 -4.01 -7.67
C LEU A 96 -26.25 -3.49 -6.26
N PHE A 97 -25.36 -2.50 -6.17
CA PHE A 97 -24.92 -1.92 -4.90
C PHE A 97 -24.38 -0.51 -5.11
N GLU A 98 -24.51 0.36 -4.12
CA GLU A 98 -23.99 1.72 -4.12
C GLU A 98 -23.41 2.04 -2.73
N ASN A 99 -22.25 2.69 -2.68
CA ASN A 99 -21.60 3.12 -1.45
C ASN A 99 -21.23 4.60 -1.53
N LYS A 100 -21.60 5.35 -0.48
CA LYS A 100 -21.44 6.82 -0.36
C LYS A 100 -20.51 7.22 0.79
N GLU A 101 -19.99 6.24 1.53
CA GLU A 101 -19.04 6.48 2.62
C GLU A 101 -17.62 6.59 2.06
N PRO A 102 -16.94 7.74 2.21
CA PRO A 102 -15.63 7.95 1.60
C PRO A 102 -14.52 7.22 2.36
N GLN A 103 -13.59 6.62 1.63
CA GLN A 103 -12.35 6.07 2.19
C GLN A 103 -11.18 6.99 1.83
N VAL A 104 -10.35 7.36 2.81
CA VAL A 104 -9.22 8.28 2.61
C VAL A 104 -7.90 7.57 2.94
N TYR A 105 -7.05 7.40 1.92
CA TYR A 105 -5.66 7.03 2.09
C TYR A 105 -4.79 8.30 2.24
N LYS A 106 -3.78 8.27 3.12
CA LYS A 106 -2.85 9.39 3.35
C LYS A 106 -1.41 8.89 3.36
N ALA A 107 -0.57 9.55 2.58
CA ALA A 107 0.87 9.32 2.47
C ALA A 107 1.58 10.68 2.55
N GLU A 108 2.16 10.98 3.71
CA GLU A 108 2.74 12.29 4.02
C GLU A 108 1.73 13.44 3.73
N ASP A 109 2.09 14.44 2.94
CA ASP A 109 1.20 15.56 2.56
C ASP A 109 0.17 15.21 1.46
N VAL A 110 0.22 13.99 0.90
CA VAL A 110 -0.65 13.55 -0.20
C VAL A 110 -1.79 12.72 0.36
N SER A 111 -3.02 12.97 -0.11
CA SER A 111 -4.17 12.12 0.21
C SER A 111 -4.96 11.75 -1.04
N VAL A 112 -5.27 10.46 -1.16
CA VAL A 112 -6.18 9.94 -2.17
C VAL A 112 -7.48 9.56 -1.45
N THR A 113 -8.61 10.01 -1.99
CA THR A 113 -9.93 9.69 -1.46
C THR A 113 -10.71 8.92 -2.51
N MET A 114 -11.24 7.76 -2.15
CA MET A 114 -12.38 7.16 -2.83
C MET A 114 -13.64 7.80 -2.26
N ASN A 115 -14.29 8.67 -3.02
CA ASN A 115 -15.42 9.48 -2.53
C ASN A 115 -16.74 8.68 -2.46
N GLY A 116 -16.81 7.56 -3.20
CA GLY A 116 -17.95 6.66 -3.30
C GLY A 116 -17.85 5.80 -4.57
N TYR A 117 -18.77 4.85 -4.74
CA TYR A 117 -18.83 3.98 -5.93
C TYR A 117 -20.19 3.30 -6.10
N THR A 118 -20.43 2.74 -7.29
CA THR A 118 -21.56 1.84 -7.56
C THR A 118 -21.10 0.60 -8.32
N LEU A 119 -21.68 -0.56 -7.98
CA LEU A 119 -21.60 -1.80 -8.74
C LEU A 119 -22.83 -1.91 -9.64
N VAL A 120 -22.60 -2.06 -10.93
CA VAL A 120 -23.64 -2.12 -11.97
C VAL A 120 -23.49 -3.43 -12.75
N GLU A 121 -24.57 -4.19 -12.84
CA GLU A 121 -24.72 -5.29 -13.80
C GLU A 121 -24.96 -4.69 -15.19
N LEU A 122 -24.22 -5.15 -16.21
CA LEU A 122 -24.34 -4.70 -17.60
C LEU A 122 -24.52 -5.91 -18.52
N ASN A 123 -25.67 -5.98 -19.20
CA ASN A 123 -26.08 -7.15 -19.97
C ASN A 123 -26.50 -6.79 -21.41
N GLY A 124 -26.18 -7.67 -22.36
CA GLY A 124 -26.66 -7.59 -23.74
C GLY A 124 -25.97 -6.54 -24.62
N PHE A 125 -24.75 -6.13 -24.27
CA PHE A 125 -23.98 -5.15 -25.02
C PHE A 125 -23.34 -5.73 -26.30
N HIS A 126 -22.95 -4.86 -27.23
CA HIS A 126 -22.29 -5.28 -28.48
C HIS A 126 -20.91 -5.90 -28.21
N THR A 127 -20.58 -6.95 -28.96
CA THR A 127 -19.28 -7.65 -28.94
C THR A 127 -18.05 -6.76 -29.14
N ASN A 128 -18.20 -5.52 -29.64
CA ASN A 128 -17.08 -4.57 -29.78
C ASN A 128 -16.45 -4.23 -28.41
N PHE A 129 -17.21 -4.37 -27.33
CA PHE A 129 -16.79 -4.12 -25.96
C PHE A 129 -16.44 -5.40 -25.19
N ASP A 130 -16.42 -6.60 -25.82
CA ASP A 130 -16.30 -7.87 -25.09
C ASP A 130 -14.91 -8.11 -24.44
N ILE A 131 -13.87 -7.42 -24.90
CA ILE A 131 -12.47 -7.62 -24.50
C ILE A 131 -12.27 -7.41 -22.98
N PRO A 132 -12.64 -6.26 -22.38
CA PRO A 132 -12.56 -6.07 -20.94
C PRO A 132 -13.34 -7.11 -20.13
N PHE A 133 -14.52 -7.52 -20.63
CA PHE A 133 -15.42 -8.50 -20.01
C PHE A 133 -15.05 -9.97 -20.33
N ASN A 134 -13.78 -10.24 -20.68
CA ASN A 134 -13.25 -11.59 -20.96
C ASN A 134 -13.99 -12.35 -22.09
N ARG A 135 -14.38 -11.65 -23.18
CA ARG A 135 -15.16 -12.19 -24.31
C ARG A 135 -16.60 -12.60 -23.95
N GLN A 136 -17.21 -11.87 -23.01
CA GLN A 136 -18.61 -12.02 -22.62
C GLN A 136 -19.38 -10.73 -22.93
N THR A 137 -20.67 -10.85 -23.29
CA THR A 137 -21.60 -9.73 -23.52
C THR A 137 -22.56 -9.50 -22.34
N GLU A 138 -22.16 -10.01 -21.18
CA GLU A 138 -22.82 -9.88 -19.88
C GLU A 138 -21.76 -9.90 -18.78
N GLY A 139 -21.97 -9.09 -17.73
CA GLY A 139 -20.99 -8.91 -16.66
C GLY A 139 -21.31 -7.76 -15.73
N GLY A 140 -20.28 -7.19 -15.11
CA GLY A 140 -20.43 -6.04 -14.22
C GLY A 140 -19.37 -4.97 -14.45
N VAL A 141 -19.70 -3.76 -14.00
CA VAL A 141 -18.81 -2.60 -13.96
C VAL A 141 -18.90 -1.97 -12.58
N ILE A 142 -17.76 -1.74 -11.94
CA ILE A 142 -17.69 -0.88 -10.75
C ILE A 142 -17.27 0.50 -11.22
N LEU A 143 -18.15 1.49 -11.04
CA LEU A 143 -17.88 2.90 -11.30
C LEU A 143 -17.46 3.56 -9.98
N VAL A 144 -16.25 4.09 -9.90
CA VAL A 144 -15.70 4.71 -8.69
C VAL A 144 -15.35 6.17 -8.93
N ASN A 145 -15.66 7.03 -7.97
CA ASN A 145 -15.21 8.41 -7.96
C ASN A 145 -14.00 8.58 -7.02
N TYR A 146 -12.89 9.11 -7.54
CA TYR A 146 -11.66 9.36 -6.79
C TYR A 146 -11.29 10.85 -6.79
N SER A 147 -10.62 11.28 -5.72
CA SER A 147 -9.95 12.58 -5.60
C SER A 147 -8.50 12.37 -5.21
N VAL A 148 -7.57 13.07 -5.87
CA VAL A 148 -6.15 13.14 -5.49
C VAL A 148 -5.87 14.55 -5.02
N LYS A 149 -5.44 14.71 -3.76
CA LYS A 149 -5.11 16.00 -3.16
C LYS A 149 -3.63 16.09 -2.79
N ASN A 150 -2.99 17.17 -3.21
CA ASN A 150 -1.69 17.59 -2.76
C ASN A 150 -1.85 18.65 -1.66
N SER A 151 -1.48 18.34 -0.41
CA SER A 151 -1.54 19.30 0.71
C SER A 151 -0.19 19.99 0.96
N SER A 152 0.85 19.68 0.18
CA SER A 152 2.19 20.21 0.35
C SER A 152 2.36 21.60 -0.28
N ALA A 153 3.46 22.27 0.07
CA ALA A 153 3.87 23.54 -0.54
C ALA A 153 4.64 23.38 -1.87
N LYS A 154 4.62 22.20 -2.49
CA LYS A 154 5.30 21.89 -3.76
C LYS A 154 4.38 21.13 -4.70
N ASP A 155 4.66 21.17 -5.99
CA ASP A 155 3.97 20.35 -6.98
C ASP A 155 4.40 18.87 -6.87
N ILE A 156 3.47 17.94 -7.14
CA ILE A 156 3.70 16.49 -7.17
C ILE A 156 3.24 15.88 -8.50
N TYR A 157 3.65 14.65 -8.77
CA TYR A 157 3.30 13.93 -9.99
C TYR A 157 2.63 12.60 -9.62
N TYR A 158 1.34 12.43 -9.95
CA TYR A 158 0.53 11.28 -9.54
C TYR A 158 -0.05 10.53 -10.74
N MET A 159 0.60 9.42 -11.13
CA MET A 159 0.07 8.51 -12.13
C MET A 159 -1.09 7.69 -11.53
N PRO A 160 -2.34 7.80 -12.02
CA PRO A 160 -3.51 7.18 -11.39
C PRO A 160 -3.66 5.69 -11.78
N ALA A 161 -2.61 4.90 -11.54
CA ALA A 161 -2.61 3.44 -11.64
C ALA A 161 -3.35 2.81 -10.43
N LEU A 162 -4.61 3.18 -10.29
CA LEU A 162 -5.55 2.66 -9.29
C LEU A 162 -6.09 1.33 -9.83
N ASP A 163 -5.32 0.25 -9.66
CA ASP A 163 -5.67 -1.07 -10.19
C ASP A 163 -6.49 -1.89 -9.17
N MET A 164 -7.62 -2.44 -9.63
CA MET A 164 -8.51 -3.29 -8.82
C MET A 164 -8.12 -4.77 -8.92
N SER A 165 -8.27 -5.51 -7.82
CA SER A 165 -8.02 -6.95 -7.74
C SER A 165 -8.91 -7.63 -6.69
N PHE A 166 -8.88 -8.97 -6.64
CA PHE A 166 -9.61 -9.79 -5.67
C PHE A 166 -8.95 -11.16 -5.46
N THR A 167 -9.34 -11.87 -4.41
CA THR A 167 -8.79 -13.17 -4.04
C THR A 167 -8.97 -14.20 -5.16
N GLY A 168 -7.87 -14.63 -5.78
CA GLY A 168 -7.91 -15.56 -6.93
C GLY A 168 -8.07 -14.91 -8.30
N ALA A 169 -8.07 -13.57 -8.40
CA ALA A 169 -8.00 -12.87 -9.68
C ALA A 169 -6.76 -13.29 -10.49
N GLN A 170 -6.93 -13.49 -11.79
CA GLN A 170 -5.85 -13.89 -12.72
C GLN A 170 -5.17 -12.69 -13.41
N LYS A 171 -5.74 -11.49 -13.23
CA LYS A 171 -5.27 -10.21 -13.77
C LYS A 171 -5.66 -9.09 -12.81
N ALA A 172 -4.99 -7.94 -12.91
CA ALA A 172 -5.53 -6.69 -12.40
C ALA A 172 -6.63 -6.16 -13.34
N TYR A 173 -7.51 -5.32 -12.81
CA TYR A 173 -8.59 -4.65 -13.52
C TYR A 173 -8.35 -3.14 -13.44
N SER A 174 -8.01 -2.53 -14.57
CA SER A 174 -7.72 -1.10 -14.69
C SER A 174 -8.91 -0.34 -15.29
N ASN A 175 -8.80 0.99 -15.40
CA ASN A 175 -9.80 1.83 -16.05
C ASN A 175 -10.03 1.45 -17.52
N TYR A 176 -11.26 1.08 -17.88
CA TYR A 176 -11.65 0.93 -19.28
C TYR A 176 -12.39 2.18 -19.78
N ARG A 177 -11.65 3.01 -20.52
CA ARG A 177 -12.04 4.39 -20.84
C ARG A 177 -13.33 4.55 -21.66
N ASP A 178 -13.71 3.57 -22.49
CA ASP A 178 -14.83 3.77 -23.42
C ASP A 178 -16.21 3.56 -22.74
N LEU A 179 -16.25 3.23 -21.44
CA LEU A 179 -17.49 3.05 -20.66
C LEU A 179 -17.98 4.33 -19.95
N ILE A 180 -17.19 5.40 -19.93
CA ILE A 180 -17.52 6.68 -19.27
C ILE A 180 -16.98 7.89 -20.06
N PRO A 181 -17.57 9.10 -19.95
CA PRO A 181 -17.12 10.28 -20.68
C PRO A 181 -15.62 10.57 -20.47
N THR A 182 -14.94 11.02 -21.53
CA THR A 182 -13.48 11.22 -21.52
C THR A 182 -13.07 12.36 -20.57
N GLU A 183 -13.90 13.40 -20.52
CA GLU A 183 -13.79 14.58 -19.66
C GLU A 183 -14.00 14.29 -18.17
N ASP A 184 -14.68 13.18 -17.82
CA ASP A 184 -14.97 12.81 -16.44
C ASP A 184 -13.85 11.96 -15.81
N GLN A 185 -13.08 11.25 -16.63
CA GLN A 185 -12.08 10.26 -16.23
C GLN A 185 -10.89 10.84 -15.47
N LEU A 186 -10.50 10.20 -14.35
CA LEU A 186 -9.28 10.57 -13.63
C LEU A 186 -8.01 10.35 -14.47
N PRO A 187 -7.85 9.25 -15.25
CA PRO A 187 -6.70 9.07 -16.14
C PRO A 187 -6.62 10.05 -17.33
N THR A 188 -7.69 10.79 -17.66
CA THR A 188 -7.61 11.91 -18.62
C THR A 188 -7.15 13.19 -17.92
N LYS A 189 -7.60 13.41 -16.68
CA LYS A 189 -7.24 14.57 -15.85
C LYS A 189 -5.82 14.50 -15.29
N LEU A 190 -5.26 13.29 -15.15
CA LEU A 190 -3.88 13.02 -14.77
C LEU A 190 -3.28 12.06 -15.81
N ALA A 191 -2.63 12.65 -16.82
CA ALA A 191 -2.21 11.98 -18.04
C ALA A 191 -0.76 12.33 -18.41
N PRO A 192 -0.09 11.57 -19.30
CA PRO A 192 1.23 11.93 -19.82
C PRO A 192 1.29 13.35 -20.42
N THR A 193 0.17 13.82 -20.99
CA THR A 193 0.03 15.14 -21.65
C THR A 193 0.01 16.33 -20.69
N ASN A 194 -0.23 16.11 -19.39
CA ASN A 194 -0.06 17.12 -18.34
C ASN A 194 0.95 16.67 -17.27
N ASP A 195 1.89 15.80 -17.65
CA ASP A 195 2.94 15.24 -16.78
C ASP A 195 2.45 14.50 -15.52
N TYR A 196 1.15 14.20 -15.42
CA TYR A 196 0.49 13.77 -14.17
C TYR A 196 0.56 14.80 -13.02
N LEU A 197 0.70 16.08 -13.33
CA LEU A 197 0.87 17.17 -12.37
C LEU A 197 -0.35 17.35 -11.44
N VAL A 198 -0.11 17.43 -10.13
CA VAL A 198 -1.04 17.96 -9.11
C VAL A 198 -0.32 19.08 -8.36
N LYS A 199 -0.78 20.33 -8.51
CA LYS A 199 -0.09 21.50 -7.96
C LYS A 199 -0.17 21.59 -6.44
N ALA A 200 0.71 22.37 -5.83
CA ALA A 200 0.66 22.70 -4.41
C ALA A 200 -0.75 23.17 -3.99
N GLY A 201 -1.37 22.47 -3.02
CA GLY A 201 -2.73 22.75 -2.53
C GLY A 201 -3.89 22.25 -3.41
N GLU A 202 -3.63 21.72 -4.61
CA GLU A 202 -4.65 21.34 -5.58
C GLU A 202 -5.36 20.01 -5.22
N THR A 203 -6.60 19.84 -5.69
CA THR A 203 -7.33 18.57 -5.63
C THR A 203 -7.94 18.28 -7.00
N ILE A 204 -7.60 17.13 -7.59
CA ILE A 204 -8.07 16.69 -8.91
C ILE A 204 -8.96 15.46 -8.72
N SER A 205 -10.20 15.55 -9.20
CA SER A 205 -11.23 14.52 -9.01
C SER A 205 -11.80 14.01 -10.34
N GLY A 206 -12.04 12.71 -10.41
CA GLY A 206 -12.56 12.06 -11.61
C GLY A 206 -12.99 10.62 -11.36
N TYR A 207 -13.52 9.99 -12.40
CA TYR A 207 -14.06 8.64 -12.34
C TYR A 207 -13.13 7.60 -12.95
N ILE A 208 -13.30 6.35 -12.52
CA ILE A 208 -12.73 5.15 -13.13
C ILE A 208 -13.83 4.10 -13.28
N ALA A 209 -13.83 3.37 -14.40
CA ALA A 209 -14.72 2.24 -14.65
C ALA A 209 -13.92 0.93 -14.69
N TYR A 210 -14.22 0.00 -13.78
CA TYR A 210 -13.62 -1.33 -13.72
C TYR A 210 -14.60 -2.39 -14.26
N PRO A 211 -14.51 -2.81 -15.53
CA PRO A 211 -15.34 -3.87 -16.10
C PRO A 211 -14.78 -5.28 -15.84
N PHE A 212 -15.68 -6.26 -15.73
CA PHE A 212 -15.35 -7.68 -15.59
C PHE A 212 -16.49 -8.57 -16.07
N GLY A 213 -16.16 -9.72 -16.67
CA GLY A 213 -17.15 -10.68 -17.16
C GLY A 213 -18.02 -11.28 -16.05
N LYS A 214 -19.16 -11.85 -16.44
CA LYS A 214 -20.13 -12.51 -15.56
C LYS A 214 -19.52 -13.55 -14.61
N ASP A 215 -18.53 -14.32 -15.06
CA ASP A 215 -17.85 -15.29 -14.20
C ASP A 215 -17.07 -14.62 -13.06
N ASP A 216 -16.46 -13.46 -13.31
CA ASP A 216 -15.74 -12.69 -12.30
C ASP A 216 -16.70 -11.88 -11.42
N LEU A 217 -17.81 -11.35 -11.97
CA LEU A 217 -18.93 -10.78 -11.21
C LEU A 217 -19.45 -11.79 -10.17
N ALA A 218 -19.62 -13.05 -10.56
CA ALA A 218 -20.04 -14.12 -9.65
C ALA A 218 -19.00 -14.42 -8.55
N LYS A 219 -17.70 -14.46 -8.89
CA LYS A 219 -16.61 -14.64 -7.91
C LYS A 219 -16.58 -13.51 -6.88
N ILE A 220 -16.56 -12.25 -7.33
CA ILE A 220 -16.47 -11.10 -6.41
C ILE A 220 -17.74 -10.93 -5.57
N SER A 221 -18.92 -11.29 -6.11
CA SER A 221 -20.17 -11.31 -5.33
C SER A 221 -20.10 -12.31 -4.16
N ASN A 222 -19.48 -13.48 -4.37
CA ASN A 222 -19.25 -14.47 -3.31
C ASN A 222 -18.17 -14.02 -2.30
N LEU A 223 -17.08 -13.39 -2.76
CA LEU A 223 -16.05 -12.81 -1.89
C LEU A 223 -16.55 -11.58 -1.11
N SER A 224 -17.64 -10.97 -1.56
CA SER A 224 -18.29 -9.75 -1.03
C SER A 224 -17.46 -8.47 -1.00
N THR A 225 -16.15 -8.54 -1.24
CA THR A 225 -15.25 -7.38 -1.37
C THR A 225 -14.25 -7.53 -2.52
N VAL A 226 -13.74 -6.40 -2.98
CA VAL A 226 -12.57 -6.27 -3.89
C VAL A 226 -11.61 -5.22 -3.32
N SER A 227 -10.33 -5.29 -3.67
CA SER A 227 -9.34 -4.28 -3.29
C SER A 227 -8.93 -3.42 -4.47
N VAL A 228 -8.53 -2.17 -4.21
CA VAL A 228 -7.88 -1.28 -5.19
C VAL A 228 -6.56 -0.81 -4.62
N THR A 229 -5.47 -0.99 -5.36
CA THR A 229 -4.14 -0.49 -5.00
C THR A 229 -4.08 1.03 -5.18
N VAL A 230 -3.49 1.74 -4.22
CA VAL A 230 -3.25 3.19 -4.29
C VAL A 230 -1.76 3.43 -4.52
N PRO A 231 -1.33 3.90 -5.71
CA PRO A 231 0.08 4.16 -6.01
C PRO A 231 0.61 5.41 -5.26
N THR A 232 1.94 5.52 -5.16
CA THR A 232 2.59 6.71 -4.58
C THR A 232 2.72 7.85 -5.59
N ALA A 233 2.45 9.07 -5.13
CA ALA A 233 2.90 10.28 -5.83
C ALA A 233 4.44 10.32 -5.88
N GLN A 234 4.99 10.91 -6.93
CA GLN A 234 6.42 11.17 -7.07
C GLN A 234 6.69 12.65 -6.84
N ALA A 235 7.78 12.96 -6.12
CA ALA A 235 8.26 14.34 -5.94
C ALA A 235 9.00 14.88 -7.19
N ASN A 236 9.46 13.98 -8.07
CA ASN A 236 10.24 14.31 -9.27
C ASN A 236 9.42 14.11 -10.55
N LYS A 237 9.45 15.11 -11.45
CA LYS A 237 8.78 15.03 -12.75
C LYS A 237 9.34 13.88 -13.60
N GLY A 238 8.45 13.01 -14.10
CA GLY A 238 8.80 11.97 -15.07
C GLY A 238 9.74 10.88 -14.56
N LYS A 239 9.88 10.72 -13.23
CA LYS A 239 10.74 9.70 -12.62
C LYS A 239 10.04 8.98 -11.49
N PHE A 240 10.39 7.71 -11.30
CA PHE A 240 9.94 6.86 -10.20
C PHE A 240 11.08 6.65 -9.16
N ASP A 241 11.82 7.73 -8.86
CA ASP A 241 13.00 7.73 -7.98
C ASP A 241 12.77 8.40 -6.61
N ALA A 242 11.63 9.07 -6.43
CA ALA A 242 11.28 9.81 -5.20
C ALA A 242 9.80 9.65 -4.84
N PRO A 243 9.36 8.44 -4.44
CA PRO A 243 8.00 8.20 -3.97
C PRO A 243 7.75 8.93 -2.63
N ILE A 244 6.59 9.57 -2.54
CA ILE A 244 6.08 10.22 -1.33
C ILE A 244 5.28 9.18 -0.54
N GLY A 245 5.69 8.89 0.69
CA GLY A 245 5.17 7.81 1.52
C GLY A 245 5.33 6.41 0.92
N SER A 246 4.31 5.57 1.11
CA SER A 246 4.23 4.17 0.67
C SER A 246 2.97 3.95 -0.18
N PRO A 247 2.86 2.82 -0.91
CA PRO A 247 1.59 2.41 -1.50
C PRO A 247 0.51 2.18 -0.44
N GLY A 248 -0.75 2.32 -0.85
CA GLY A 248 -1.92 2.06 -0.03
C GLY A 248 -2.92 1.10 -0.69
N SER A 249 -4.06 0.92 -0.06
CA SER A 249 -5.19 0.19 -0.64
C SER A 249 -6.54 0.74 -0.15
N PHE A 250 -7.57 0.53 -0.95
CA PHE A 250 -8.97 0.64 -0.56
C PHE A 250 -9.63 -0.74 -0.59
N SER A 251 -10.63 -0.95 0.28
CA SER A 251 -11.41 -2.20 0.34
C SER A 251 -12.86 -1.88 0.04
N LEU A 252 -13.31 -2.25 -1.16
CA LEU A 252 -14.66 -1.97 -1.66
C LEU A 252 -15.56 -3.14 -1.31
N SER A 253 -16.59 -2.90 -0.48
CA SER A 253 -17.70 -3.82 -0.31
C SER A 253 -18.61 -3.83 -1.54
N LEU A 254 -19.13 -5.00 -1.91
CA LEU A 254 -20.04 -5.16 -3.05
C LEU A 254 -21.49 -5.47 -2.65
N ASN A 255 -21.72 -5.64 -1.36
CA ASN A 255 -23.02 -5.91 -0.74
C ASN A 255 -22.94 -5.58 0.77
N LYS A 256 -24.05 -5.79 1.50
CA LYS A 256 -24.13 -5.52 2.95
C LYS A 256 -23.14 -6.36 3.78
N GLN A 257 -22.99 -7.64 3.48
CA GLN A 257 -22.02 -8.53 4.15
C GLN A 257 -20.58 -8.05 3.91
N GLY A 258 -20.27 -7.55 2.71
CA GLY A 258 -19.00 -6.93 2.39
C GLY A 258 -18.73 -5.67 3.22
N ALA A 259 -19.76 -4.85 3.50
CA ALA A 259 -19.60 -3.65 4.32
C ALA A 259 -19.34 -4.00 5.79
N GLU A 260 -20.06 -4.98 6.32
CA GLU A 260 -19.83 -5.56 7.65
C GLU A 260 -18.43 -6.21 7.75
N LYS A 261 -17.99 -6.89 6.69
CA LYS A 261 -16.64 -7.45 6.59
C LYS A 261 -15.56 -6.37 6.59
N VAL A 262 -15.64 -5.33 5.74
CA VAL A 262 -14.64 -4.24 5.73
C VAL A 262 -14.57 -3.52 7.08
N ALA A 263 -15.71 -3.28 7.73
CA ALA A 263 -15.75 -2.70 9.08
C ALA A 263 -15.08 -3.60 10.14
N THR A 264 -15.23 -4.93 10.02
CA THR A 264 -14.61 -5.91 10.93
C THR A 264 -13.12 -6.08 10.64
N ASP A 265 -12.72 -6.21 9.38
CA ASP A 265 -11.35 -6.43 8.94
C ASP A 265 -10.43 -5.24 9.30
N ASN A 266 -10.98 -4.02 9.38
CA ASN A 266 -10.30 -2.83 9.91
C ASN A 266 -9.91 -2.92 11.41
N THR A 267 -10.45 -3.88 12.17
CA THR A 267 -10.07 -4.10 13.59
C THR A 267 -8.88 -5.05 13.76
N PHE A 268 -8.53 -5.80 12.71
CA PHE A 268 -7.38 -6.70 12.74
C PHE A 268 -6.11 -5.99 12.26
N TYR A 269 -4.95 -6.49 12.69
CA TYR A 269 -3.68 -6.15 12.05
C TYR A 269 -3.72 -6.54 10.57
N GLN A 270 -3.13 -5.69 9.73
CA GLN A 270 -3.19 -5.78 8.27
C GLN A 270 -2.14 -6.73 7.70
N ASP A 271 -2.05 -7.92 8.31
CA ASP A 271 -1.42 -9.07 7.66
C ASP A 271 -2.22 -9.49 6.42
N LYS A 272 -1.60 -10.33 5.58
CA LYS A 272 -2.12 -10.64 4.24
C LYS A 272 -3.46 -11.36 4.27
N ALA A 273 -3.77 -12.10 5.34
CA ALA A 273 -5.05 -12.78 5.46
C ALA A 273 -6.21 -11.79 5.65
N THR A 274 -5.95 -10.66 6.33
CA THR A 274 -6.85 -9.50 6.36
C THR A 274 -6.83 -8.77 5.01
N ALA A 275 -5.66 -8.25 4.62
CA ALA A 275 -5.55 -7.26 3.55
C ALA A 275 -5.95 -7.78 2.16
N ASN A 276 -5.76 -9.08 1.90
CA ASN A 276 -6.10 -9.70 0.62
C ASN A 276 -7.43 -10.49 0.66
N ASN A 277 -8.27 -10.30 1.68
CA ASN A 277 -9.50 -11.08 1.90
C ASN A 277 -9.26 -12.58 1.67
N MET A 278 -8.40 -13.21 2.48
CA MET A 278 -8.14 -14.65 2.35
C MET A 278 -9.21 -15.52 3.03
N GLY A 279 -10.16 -14.89 3.73
CA GLY A 279 -11.20 -15.55 4.52
C GLY A 279 -11.68 -14.65 5.65
N ASP A 280 -12.34 -15.24 6.64
CA ASP A 280 -12.90 -14.54 7.78
C ASP A 280 -12.11 -14.81 9.06
N LYS A 281 -11.83 -13.74 9.81
CA LYS A 281 -11.20 -13.78 11.11
C LYS A 281 -12.20 -13.50 12.22
N LYS A 282 -12.03 -14.17 13.35
CA LYS A 282 -12.75 -13.92 14.59
C LYS A 282 -11.74 -13.75 15.73
N MET A 283 -11.81 -12.64 16.46
CA MET A 283 -10.93 -12.40 17.60
C MET A 283 -11.12 -13.46 18.68
N LEU A 284 -10.02 -14.03 19.17
CA LEU A 284 -10.00 -14.92 20.35
C LEU A 284 -9.36 -14.23 21.54
N LYS A 285 -8.26 -13.50 21.31
CA LYS A 285 -7.55 -12.72 22.32
C LYS A 285 -6.67 -11.68 21.65
N GLU A 286 -6.64 -10.47 22.18
CA GLU A 286 -5.65 -9.47 21.80
C GLU A 286 -5.01 -8.80 23.00
N LYS A 287 -3.87 -8.15 22.77
CA LYS A 287 -3.22 -7.24 23.72
C LYS A 287 -2.39 -6.22 22.97
N SER A 288 -2.59 -4.95 23.24
CA SER A 288 -1.91 -3.80 22.62
C SER A 288 -1.17 -2.96 23.65
N SER A 289 -0.37 -1.99 23.20
CA SER A 289 0.39 -1.07 24.05
C SER A 289 1.34 -1.76 25.04
N ILE A 290 1.90 -2.91 24.66
CA ILE A 290 2.80 -3.74 25.50
C ILE A 290 4.12 -2.99 25.80
N ASN A 291 4.63 -2.22 24.83
CA ASN A 291 5.79 -1.33 24.95
C ASN A 291 7.11 -1.97 25.46
N ASN A 292 7.24 -3.30 25.43
CA ASN A 292 8.44 -4.02 25.87
C ASN A 292 9.52 -3.94 24.78
N SER A 293 10.69 -3.37 25.08
CA SER A 293 11.72 -3.03 24.08
C SER A 293 13.06 -3.74 24.31
N GLN A 294 13.72 -4.16 23.22
CA GLN A 294 15.05 -4.80 23.23
C GLN A 294 15.89 -4.35 22.03
N GLU A 295 17.20 -4.17 22.23
CA GLU A 295 18.14 -3.78 21.17
C GLU A 295 18.60 -4.99 20.33
N LEU A 296 18.39 -4.91 19.02
CA LEU A 296 18.84 -5.90 18.04
C LEU A 296 19.83 -5.26 17.06
N GLY A 297 21.10 -5.19 17.47
CA GLY A 297 22.12 -4.44 16.72
C GLY A 297 21.90 -2.94 16.92
N ALA A 298 21.81 -2.18 15.84
CA ALA A 298 21.45 -0.75 15.87
C ALA A 298 19.93 -0.50 15.72
N VAL A 299 19.10 -1.55 15.70
CA VAL A 299 17.64 -1.45 15.67
C VAL A 299 17.09 -1.65 17.08
N ASN A 300 16.33 -0.69 17.60
CA ASN A 300 15.53 -0.93 18.80
C ASN A 300 14.19 -1.56 18.37
N VAL A 301 13.85 -2.70 18.98
CA VAL A 301 12.63 -3.46 18.68
C VAL A 301 11.70 -3.40 19.88
N THR A 302 10.49 -2.85 19.69
CA THR A 302 9.44 -2.82 20.70
C THR A 302 8.34 -3.81 20.33
N LEU A 303 8.05 -4.79 21.19
CA LEU A 303 6.79 -5.54 21.14
C LEU A 303 5.66 -4.58 21.55
N ASP A 304 4.81 -4.26 20.57
CA ASP A 304 3.69 -3.33 20.74
C ASP A 304 2.38 -4.08 21.03
N GLY A 305 2.12 -5.19 20.31
CA GLY A 305 0.90 -5.95 20.53
C GLY A 305 0.87 -7.33 19.86
N TYR A 306 -0.21 -8.07 20.11
CA TYR A 306 -0.53 -9.32 19.44
C TYR A 306 -2.05 -9.53 19.32
N GLN A 307 -2.46 -10.27 18.30
CA GLN A 307 -3.83 -10.75 18.09
C GLN A 307 -3.80 -12.25 17.78
N PHE A 308 -4.55 -13.04 18.56
CA PHE A 308 -4.93 -14.42 18.24
C PHE A 308 -6.32 -14.38 17.62
N THR A 309 -6.44 -14.82 16.37
CA THR A 309 -7.71 -14.90 15.64
C THR A 309 -7.98 -16.32 15.16
N GLN A 310 -9.17 -16.86 15.41
CA GLN A 310 -9.66 -18.01 14.66
C GLN A 310 -9.81 -17.55 13.20
N PHE A 311 -9.32 -18.34 12.24
CA PHE A 311 -9.34 -17.99 10.82
C PHE A 311 -10.03 -19.09 10.01
N THR A 312 -11.01 -18.69 9.18
CA THR A 312 -11.71 -19.57 8.25
C THR A 312 -11.37 -19.11 6.84
N PRO A 313 -10.47 -19.80 6.11
CA PRO A 313 -10.11 -19.42 4.76
C PRO A 313 -11.31 -19.56 3.82
N ASN A 314 -11.44 -18.65 2.85
CA ASN A 314 -12.49 -18.72 1.84
C ASN A 314 -12.23 -19.87 0.83
N SER A 315 -13.18 -20.13 -0.07
CA SER A 315 -13.10 -21.25 -1.02
C SER A 315 -11.91 -21.19 -1.99
N VAL A 316 -11.33 -20.00 -2.24
CA VAL A 316 -10.14 -19.82 -3.08
C VAL A 316 -8.87 -20.21 -2.31
N GLU A 317 -8.80 -19.87 -1.03
CA GLU A 317 -7.61 -20.00 -0.19
C GLU A 317 -7.58 -21.30 0.62
N ALA A 318 -8.74 -21.90 0.92
CA ALA A 318 -8.87 -23.14 1.69
C ALA A 318 -7.95 -24.31 1.25
N PRO A 319 -7.66 -24.53 -0.05
CA PRO A 319 -6.69 -25.55 -0.48
C PRO A 319 -5.28 -25.36 0.11
N ARG A 320 -4.84 -24.12 0.40
CA ARG A 320 -3.53 -23.84 1.01
C ARG A 320 -3.46 -24.25 2.48
N PHE A 321 -4.60 -24.22 3.18
CA PHE A 321 -4.71 -24.56 4.61
C PHE A 321 -5.18 -26.00 4.84
N ALA A 322 -5.28 -26.83 3.79
CA ALA A 322 -5.90 -28.16 3.82
C ALA A 322 -5.28 -29.16 4.82
N ASN A 323 -4.10 -28.88 5.37
CA ASN A 323 -3.47 -29.69 6.42
C ASN A 323 -4.07 -29.45 7.82
N PHE A 324 -4.67 -28.29 8.09
CA PHE A 324 -5.25 -27.92 9.38
C PHE A 324 -6.68 -28.46 9.51
N LYS A 325 -6.80 -29.75 9.83
CA LYS A 325 -8.10 -30.45 9.88
C LYS A 325 -8.98 -30.02 11.06
N ASN A 326 -8.40 -29.59 12.17
CA ASN A 326 -9.10 -29.38 13.44
C ASN A 326 -9.37 -27.89 13.71
N GLY A 327 -9.41 -27.08 12.64
CA GLY A 327 -9.45 -25.61 12.69
C GLY A 327 -8.04 -25.01 12.79
N LEU A 328 -7.96 -23.68 12.61
CA LEU A 328 -6.70 -22.95 12.66
C LEU A 328 -6.86 -21.58 13.33
N VAL A 329 -5.80 -21.18 14.03
CA VAL A 329 -5.65 -19.88 14.69
C VAL A 329 -4.44 -19.18 14.11
N LEU A 330 -4.62 -17.94 13.66
CA LEU A 330 -3.51 -17.06 13.32
C LEU A 330 -3.11 -16.27 14.57
N LEU A 331 -1.83 -16.32 14.91
CA LEU A 331 -1.20 -15.40 15.84
C LEU A 331 -0.44 -14.35 15.02
N THR A 332 -0.94 -13.12 14.99
CA THR A 332 -0.27 -11.97 14.36
C THR A 332 0.29 -11.08 15.45
N VAL A 333 1.62 -10.90 15.46
CA VAL A 333 2.36 -10.14 16.48
C VAL A 333 2.93 -8.88 15.85
N LYS A 334 2.70 -7.74 16.50
CA LYS A 334 3.10 -6.42 16.04
C LYS A 334 4.30 -5.92 16.84
N PHE A 335 5.37 -5.64 16.12
CA PHE A 335 6.56 -4.95 16.59
C PHE A 335 6.65 -3.55 15.97
N LYS A 336 7.12 -2.58 16.75
CA LYS A 336 7.68 -1.34 16.21
C LYS A 336 9.19 -1.51 16.08
N LEU A 337 9.73 -1.16 14.91
CA LEU A 337 11.16 -1.03 14.68
C LEU A 337 11.53 0.46 14.74
N ASP A 338 12.65 0.77 15.39
CA ASP A 338 13.27 2.10 15.46
C ASP A 338 14.71 1.96 14.94
N ASN A 339 14.91 2.29 13.66
CA ASN A 339 16.13 1.95 12.92
C ASN A 339 17.20 3.04 13.06
N LYS A 340 18.29 2.73 13.77
CA LYS A 340 19.47 3.59 13.93
C LYS A 340 20.71 2.99 13.26
N ASP A 341 20.56 1.94 12.44
CA ASP A 341 21.62 1.44 11.58
C ASP A 341 21.91 2.43 10.43
N ALA A 342 23.08 2.33 9.82
CA ALA A 342 23.44 3.12 8.64
C ALA A 342 22.84 2.55 7.33
N GLN A 343 21.96 1.55 7.44
CA GLN A 343 21.28 0.87 6.33
C GLN A 343 19.79 0.72 6.62
N ASP A 344 19.00 0.68 5.55
CA ASP A 344 17.57 0.38 5.62
C ASP A 344 17.34 -1.08 6.03
N VAL A 345 16.40 -1.30 6.96
CA VAL A 345 15.99 -2.62 7.45
C VAL A 345 14.88 -3.15 6.54
N SER A 346 15.15 -4.18 5.74
CA SER A 346 14.15 -4.80 4.87
C SER A 346 13.23 -5.71 5.69
N LEU A 347 11.91 -5.58 5.51
CA LEU A 347 10.90 -6.26 6.33
C LEU A 347 10.67 -7.71 5.90
N SER A 348 10.59 -7.96 4.59
CA SER A 348 10.31 -9.28 4.01
C SER A 348 11.28 -10.41 4.44
N PRO A 349 12.62 -10.21 4.49
CA PRO A 349 13.57 -11.26 4.87
C PRO A 349 13.78 -11.43 6.39
N ILE A 350 13.07 -10.67 7.24
CA ILE A 350 13.13 -10.86 8.70
C ILE A 350 12.29 -12.08 9.08
N SER A 351 12.89 -12.98 9.86
CA SER A 351 12.24 -14.16 10.38
C SER A 351 12.29 -14.20 11.91
N SER A 352 11.32 -14.90 12.48
CA SER A 352 11.24 -15.21 13.90
C SER A 352 10.82 -16.66 14.13
N THR A 353 11.22 -17.20 15.27
CA THR A 353 10.76 -18.50 15.77
C THR A 353 9.81 -18.26 16.94
N LEU A 354 8.57 -18.73 16.82
CA LEU A 354 7.64 -18.85 17.93
C LEU A 354 7.88 -20.18 18.64
N ARG A 355 8.05 -20.14 19.96
CA ARG A 355 8.08 -21.28 20.85
C ARG A 355 6.79 -21.34 21.64
N VAL A 356 6.23 -22.54 21.74
CA VAL A 356 4.97 -22.84 22.44
C VAL A 356 5.15 -24.08 23.33
N ASN A 357 4.14 -24.39 24.14
CA ASN A 357 4.17 -25.51 25.08
C ASN A 357 5.43 -25.49 25.97
N ASP A 358 5.68 -24.34 26.60
CA ASP A 358 6.80 -24.11 27.53
C ASP A 358 8.18 -24.40 26.88
N GLY A 359 8.34 -24.00 25.62
CA GLY A 359 9.59 -24.11 24.86
C GLY A 359 9.82 -25.45 24.14
N THR A 360 9.00 -26.47 24.43
CA THR A 360 9.15 -27.84 23.89
C THR A 360 8.76 -27.98 22.41
N GLN A 361 7.94 -27.07 21.90
CA GLN A 361 7.48 -27.02 20.51
C GLN A 361 7.81 -25.66 19.91
N TYR A 362 8.03 -25.61 18.60
CA TYR A 362 8.29 -24.35 17.88
C TYR A 362 7.72 -24.36 16.47
N THR A 363 7.50 -23.17 15.93
CA THR A 363 7.21 -22.90 14.52
C THR A 363 7.93 -21.62 14.07
N ILE A 364 8.01 -21.38 12.77
CA ILE A 364 8.62 -20.19 12.17
C ILE A 364 7.50 -19.26 11.68
N ASN A 365 7.78 -17.96 11.54
CA ASN A 365 6.83 -17.02 10.95
C ASN A 365 6.48 -17.39 9.49
N GLU A 366 5.20 -17.31 9.16
CA GLU A 366 4.66 -17.65 7.86
C GLU A 366 4.81 -16.48 6.89
N GLY A 367 5.97 -16.43 6.21
CA GLY A 367 6.31 -15.38 5.24
C GLY A 367 5.24 -15.18 4.15
N MET A 368 4.49 -16.23 3.80
CA MET A 368 3.40 -16.14 2.81
C MET A 368 2.18 -15.34 3.31
N LEU A 369 2.02 -15.17 4.63
CA LEU A 369 0.97 -14.37 5.27
C LEU A 369 1.42 -12.96 5.65
N LEU A 370 2.69 -12.61 5.42
CA LEU A 370 3.17 -11.23 5.59
C LEU A 370 2.70 -10.37 4.41
N ASN A 371 2.27 -9.15 4.72
CA ASN A 371 1.81 -8.16 3.74
C ASN A 371 2.96 -7.20 3.35
N TYR A 372 4.10 -7.78 2.95
CA TYR A 372 5.31 -7.03 2.58
C TYR A 372 5.73 -7.32 1.15
N ASP A 373 5.83 -6.25 0.35
CA ASP A 373 6.58 -6.27 -0.90
C ASP A 373 8.07 -6.51 -0.65
N TYR A 374 8.76 -7.03 -1.66
CA TYR A 374 10.21 -7.28 -1.61
C TYR A 374 11.03 -6.03 -1.23
N ASN A 375 10.57 -4.85 -1.66
CA ASN A 375 11.22 -3.56 -1.38
C ASN A 375 10.75 -2.89 -0.07
N ALA A 376 9.85 -3.51 0.70
CA ALA A 376 9.34 -2.92 1.93
C ALA A 376 10.44 -2.86 3.01
N ALA A 377 10.74 -1.66 3.50
CA ALA A 377 11.84 -1.42 4.43
C ALA A 377 11.58 -0.25 5.39
N VAL A 378 12.20 -0.29 6.56
CA VAL A 378 12.29 0.84 7.49
C VAL A 378 13.58 1.60 7.20
N LYS A 379 13.45 2.84 6.73
CA LYS A 379 14.59 3.68 6.31
C LYS A 379 15.53 3.96 7.49
N THR A 380 16.80 4.20 7.19
CA THR A 380 17.79 4.71 8.16
C THR A 380 17.26 5.95 8.88
N GLY A 381 17.27 5.93 10.22
CA GLY A 381 16.82 7.04 11.05
C GLY A 381 15.30 7.15 11.23
N THR A 382 14.49 6.21 10.72
CA THR A 382 13.03 6.22 10.88
C THR A 382 12.51 5.06 11.74
N SER A 383 11.29 5.21 12.25
CA SER A 383 10.53 4.08 12.80
C SER A 383 9.64 3.43 11.73
N GLY A 384 9.23 2.18 11.96
CA GLY A 384 8.28 1.43 11.12
C GLY A 384 7.62 0.27 11.86
N GLU A 385 6.69 -0.43 11.20
CA GLU A 385 5.97 -1.59 11.74
C GLU A 385 6.51 -2.90 11.14
N LEU A 386 6.71 -3.91 11.99
CA LEU A 386 6.96 -5.29 11.60
C LEU A 386 5.90 -6.21 12.22
N LEU A 387 5.10 -6.84 11.37
CA LEU A 387 4.21 -7.94 11.73
C LEU A 387 4.96 -9.27 11.56
N GLN A 388 4.71 -10.21 12.46
CA GLN A 388 5.09 -11.62 12.32
C GLN A 388 3.84 -12.48 12.55
N VAL A 389 3.51 -13.33 11.59
CA VAL A 389 2.31 -14.18 11.59
C VAL A 389 2.73 -15.63 11.80
N TYR A 390 1.98 -16.40 12.59
CA TYR A 390 2.16 -17.84 12.75
C TYR A 390 0.80 -18.54 12.61
N ILE A 391 0.75 -19.67 11.91
CA ILE A 391 -0.42 -20.56 11.92
C ILE A 391 -0.27 -21.56 13.07
N LEU A 392 -1.33 -21.69 13.86
CA LEU A 392 -1.47 -22.62 14.98
C LEU A 392 -2.64 -23.56 14.70
N ASP A 393 -2.50 -24.85 15.01
CA ASP A 393 -3.65 -25.76 15.08
C ASP A 393 -4.61 -25.31 16.19
N GLN A 394 -5.90 -25.21 15.88
CA GLN A 394 -6.89 -24.66 16.81
C GLN A 394 -7.12 -25.59 18.01
N GLU A 395 -7.11 -26.91 17.84
CA GLU A 395 -7.29 -27.85 18.94
C GLU A 395 -6.10 -27.80 19.91
N GLN A 396 -4.87 -27.78 19.40
CA GLN A 396 -3.68 -27.64 20.24
C GLN A 396 -3.65 -26.28 20.97
N TYR A 397 -4.04 -25.19 20.28
CA TYR A 397 -4.20 -23.88 20.91
C TYR A 397 -5.23 -23.91 22.05
N GLU A 398 -6.43 -24.42 21.79
CA GLU A 398 -7.54 -24.41 22.74
C GLU A 398 -7.34 -25.31 23.95
N LYS A 399 -6.69 -26.47 23.77
CA LYS A 399 -6.52 -27.49 24.82
C LYS A 399 -5.19 -27.42 25.57
N ILE A 400 -4.12 -26.89 24.96
CA ILE A 400 -2.75 -26.99 25.51
C ILE A 400 -2.05 -25.63 25.54
N TRP A 401 -2.01 -24.88 24.43
CA TRP A 401 -1.09 -23.73 24.33
C TRP A 401 -1.61 -22.43 24.95
N LYS A 402 -2.91 -22.11 24.86
CA LYS A 402 -3.44 -20.78 25.26
C LYS A 402 -3.13 -20.38 26.72
N GLU A 403 -2.97 -21.37 27.60
CA GLU A 403 -2.68 -21.18 29.04
C GLU A 403 -1.17 -21.17 29.36
N LYS A 404 -0.30 -21.31 28.36
CA LYS A 404 1.15 -21.50 28.52
C LYS A 404 1.97 -20.29 28.05
N SER A 405 3.29 -20.40 28.11
CA SER A 405 4.20 -19.40 27.54
C SER A 405 4.16 -19.44 26.01
N PHE A 406 4.12 -18.24 25.40
CA PHE A 406 4.42 -18.02 23.99
C PHE A 406 5.65 -17.11 23.92
N GLU A 407 6.74 -17.62 23.34
CA GLU A 407 8.03 -16.93 23.30
C GLU A 407 8.49 -16.73 21.86
N ILE A 408 8.93 -15.53 21.51
CA ILE A 408 9.31 -15.15 20.16
C ILE A 408 10.79 -14.79 20.15
N GLU A 409 11.57 -15.57 19.41
CA GLU A 409 12.96 -15.27 19.11
C GLU A 409 13.01 -14.60 17.72
N LEU A 410 13.18 -13.27 17.70
CA LEU A 410 13.18 -12.45 16.48
C LEU A 410 14.61 -12.16 16.00
N GLY A 411 14.82 -12.27 14.69
CA GLY A 411 16.05 -11.86 14.01
C GLY A 411 16.82 -13.03 13.39
N PRO A 412 17.91 -12.74 12.65
CA PRO A 412 18.59 -11.45 12.56
C PRO A 412 17.83 -10.36 11.78
N MET A 413 18.19 -9.09 12.02
CA MET A 413 17.81 -7.97 11.15
C MET A 413 18.61 -8.03 9.84
N ARG A 414 17.96 -7.68 8.73
CA ARG A 414 18.56 -7.76 7.39
C ARG A 414 18.32 -6.50 6.57
N ASN A 415 19.27 -6.20 5.68
CA ASN A 415 19.11 -5.15 4.66
C ASN A 415 18.44 -5.71 3.38
N LYS A 416 18.33 -4.88 2.33
CA LYS A 416 17.71 -5.26 1.04
C LYS A 416 18.46 -6.37 0.28
N GLU A 417 19.77 -6.51 0.43
CA GLU A 417 20.55 -7.64 -0.10
C GLU A 417 20.37 -8.92 0.75
N ALA A 418 19.41 -8.93 1.69
CA ALA A 418 19.21 -9.94 2.73
C ALA A 418 20.45 -10.22 3.61
N LYS A 419 21.44 -9.32 3.62
CA LYS A 419 22.63 -9.41 4.47
C LYS A 419 22.23 -9.14 5.92
N ASP A 420 22.74 -9.96 6.84
CA ASP A 420 22.59 -9.74 8.27
C ASP A 420 23.36 -8.48 8.71
N ILE A 421 22.64 -7.52 9.28
CA ILE A 421 23.17 -6.26 9.83
C ILE A 421 23.23 -6.27 11.37
N SER A 422 22.55 -7.23 12.00
CA SER A 422 22.59 -7.48 13.45
C SER A 422 23.75 -8.38 13.92
N GLN A 423 24.55 -8.93 13.00
CA GLN A 423 25.68 -9.82 13.26
C GLN A 423 25.30 -11.10 14.03
N GLY A 424 24.25 -11.80 13.59
CA GLY A 424 23.77 -13.04 14.18
C GLY A 424 23.05 -12.88 15.53
N LYS A 425 22.94 -11.66 16.06
CA LYS A 425 22.14 -11.37 17.26
C LYS A 425 20.65 -11.65 16.99
N LYS A 426 19.93 -11.89 18.09
CA LYS A 426 18.47 -12.03 18.13
C LYS A 426 17.95 -11.51 19.47
N VAL A 427 16.68 -11.10 19.51
CA VAL A 427 15.98 -10.65 20.73
C VAL A 427 14.86 -11.62 21.10
N LYS A 428 14.45 -11.67 22.37
CA LYS A 428 13.51 -12.66 22.91
C LYS A 428 12.38 -12.02 23.70
N PHE A 429 11.16 -12.11 23.17
CA PHE A 429 9.96 -11.58 23.82
C PHE A 429 9.04 -12.70 24.27
N THR A 430 8.65 -12.72 25.54
CA THR A 430 7.51 -13.50 26.02
C THR A 430 6.24 -12.68 25.83
N LEU A 431 5.19 -13.25 25.22
CA LEU A 431 3.91 -12.56 25.11
C LEU A 431 3.26 -12.47 26.51
N PRO A 432 2.95 -11.26 27.01
CA PRO A 432 2.29 -11.12 28.31
C PRO A 432 0.86 -11.67 28.24
N LYS A 433 0.48 -12.45 29.25
CA LYS A 433 -0.88 -12.99 29.40
C LYS A 433 -1.94 -11.89 29.51
#